data_AF-A0A5K1BN46-F1
#
_entry.id   AF-A0A5K1BN46-F1
#
_cell.length_a   1.000
_cell.length_b   1.000
_cell.length_c   1.000
_cell.angle_alpha   90.00
_cell.angle_beta   90.00
_cell.angle_gamma   90.00
#
_symmetry.space_group_name_H-M   'P 1'
#
loop_
_entity.id
_entity.type
_entity.pdbx_description
1 polymer ?
#
loop_
_entity_poly.entity_id
_entity_poly.type
_entity_poly.pdbx_seq_one_letter_code
_entity_poly.pdbx_strand_id
1 'polypeptide(L)' 'QSSMNNQQTNDDLGDPNGAEVVYLKDNVTIHPTQYASDRISGRLRLIKRGSSLFM' A
#
# COMPACT_ATOMS: atom_id res chain seq x y z
N GLN A 1 -4.04 -21.36 30.95
CA GLN A 1 -4.62 -21.50 29.60
C GLN A 1 -5.63 -20.35 29.50
N SER A 2 -5.56 -19.34 28.65
CA SER A 2 -5.21 -19.16 27.22
C SER A 2 -5.64 -17.70 26.95
N SER A 3 -5.07 -16.83 26.12
CA SER A 3 -4.03 -16.83 25.09
C SER A 3 -3.58 -15.36 24.94
N MET A 4 -2.32 -15.14 24.61
CA MET A 4 -1.81 -13.81 24.23
C MET A 4 -2.49 -13.38 22.92
N ASN A 5 -3.23 -12.27 22.94
CA ASN A 5 -3.72 -11.60 21.74
C ASN A 5 -2.54 -10.90 21.05
N ASN A 6 -1.84 -11.62 20.18
CA ASN A 6 -0.94 -10.99 19.22
C ASN A 6 -1.74 -10.63 17.96
N GLN A 7 -2.50 -9.54 18.03
CA GLN A 7 -2.96 -8.86 16.81
C GLN A 7 -1.80 -8.01 16.30
N GLN A 8 -0.81 -8.69 15.74
CA GLN A 8 0.17 -8.03 14.88
C GLN A 8 -0.56 -7.75 13.57
N THR A 9 -1.07 -6.53 13.41
CA THR A 9 -1.55 -6.03 12.12
C THR A 9 -0.36 -6.05 11.17
N ASN A 10 -0.33 -7.02 10.25
CA ASN A 10 0.73 -7.25 9.27
C ASN A 10 0.90 -6.11 8.23
N ASP A 11 0.28 -4.94 8.46
CA ASP A 11 0.33 -3.81 7.53
C ASP A 11 1.64 -3.01 7.64
N ASP A 12 2.48 -3.25 8.64
CA ASP A 12 3.68 -2.43 8.92
C ASP A 12 4.96 -3.24 9.19
N LEU A 13 5.20 -4.27 8.37
CA LEU A 13 6.52 -4.92 8.30
C LEU A 13 7.05 -4.68 6.89
N GLY A 14 8.03 -3.79 6.77
CA GLY A 14 8.78 -3.57 5.54
C GLY A 14 9.09 -4.89 4.86
N ASP A 15 8.95 -4.92 3.53
CA ASP A 15 9.11 -6.13 2.71
C ASP A 15 10.42 -6.82 3.12
N PRO A 16 10.42 -8.12 3.48
CA PRO A 16 11.63 -8.84 3.82
C PRO A 16 12.71 -8.78 2.70
N ASN A 17 12.35 -8.34 1.49
CA ASN A 17 13.27 -8.09 0.38
C ASN A 17 13.91 -6.68 0.39
N GLY A 18 13.82 -5.91 1.48
CA GLY A 18 14.40 -4.56 1.56
C GLY A 18 13.62 -3.51 0.77
N ALA A 19 12.34 -3.75 0.51
CA ALA A 19 11.46 -2.77 -0.10
C ALA A 19 10.77 -1.93 0.98
N GLU A 20 10.94 -0.62 0.88
CA GLU A 20 10.43 0.35 1.84
C GLU A 20 9.23 1.08 1.24
N VAL A 21 8.10 1.12 1.96
CA VAL A 21 6.99 2.01 1.58
C VAL A 21 7.35 3.41 2.04
N VAL A 22 7.70 4.29 1.10
CA VAL A 22 8.11 5.67 1.38
C VAL A 22 6.95 6.67 1.30
N TYR A 23 5.81 6.24 0.75
CA TYR A 23 4.57 7.01 0.75
C TYR A 23 3.35 6.09 0.76
N LEU A 24 2.34 6.48 1.52
CA LEU A 24 1.06 5.78 1.63
C LEU A 24 -0.08 6.80 1.60
N LYS A 25 -1.07 6.59 0.73
CA LYS A 25 -2.29 7.38 0.73
C LYS A 25 -3.51 6.52 0.49
N ASP A 26 -4.39 6.50 1.49
CA ASP A 26 -5.72 5.90 1.35
C ASP A 26 -6.68 6.81 0.59
N ASN A 27 -7.71 6.18 0.03
CA ASN A 27 -8.82 6.82 -0.69
C ASN A 27 -8.36 7.64 -1.90
N VAL A 28 -7.39 7.10 -2.65
CA VAL A 28 -6.99 7.66 -3.94
C VAL A 28 -7.94 7.14 -5.00
N THR A 29 -8.46 8.06 -5.83
CA THR A 29 -9.37 7.74 -6.93
C THR A 29 -8.72 8.08 -8.26
N ILE A 30 -8.74 7.14 -9.20
CA ILE A 30 -8.24 7.32 -10.56
C ILE A 30 -9.38 7.27 -11.58
N HIS A 31 -9.20 8.02 -12.67
CA HIS A 31 -10.06 8.01 -13.86
C HIS A 31 -9.25 7.44 -15.03
N PRO A 32 -9.36 6.13 -15.32
CA PRO A 32 -8.57 5.50 -16.38
C PRO A 32 -8.86 6.08 -17.77
N THR A 33 -10.09 6.57 -17.97
CA THR A 33 -10.47 7.28 -19.18
C THR A 33 -11.31 8.49 -18.82
N GLN A 34 -11.29 9.52 -19.68
CA GLN A 34 -12.10 10.73 -19.52
C GLN A 34 -13.61 10.50 -19.76
N TYR A 35 -14.00 9.32 -20.24
CA TYR A 35 -15.37 9.01 -20.66
C TYR A 35 -16.04 7.92 -19.80
N ALA A 36 -15.32 7.28 -18.88
CA ALA A 36 -15.90 6.32 -17.97
C ALA A 36 -16.52 7.05 -16.76
N SER A 37 -17.76 6.68 -16.42
CA SER A 37 -18.40 7.12 -15.17
C SER A 37 -17.75 6.46 -13.95
N ASP A 38 -17.27 5.24 -14.13
CA ASP A 38 -16.78 4.40 -13.04
C ASP A 38 -15.34 4.76 -12.69
N ARG A 39 -15.12 4.95 -11.39
CA ARG A 39 -13.83 5.34 -10.84
C ARG A 39 -13.23 4.17 -10.07
N ILE A 40 -11.93 3.96 -10.22
CA ILE A 40 -11.20 2.99 -9.40
C ILE A 40 -10.69 3.74 -8.17
N SER A 41 -11.05 3.28 -6.98
CA SER A 41 -10.57 3.84 -5.71
C SER A 41 -9.79 2.81 -4.93
N GLY A 42 -8.72 3.25 -4.25
CA GLY A 42 -7.87 2.36 -3.48
C GLY A 42 -6.79 3.10 -2.71
N ARG A 43 -5.73 2.36 -2.37
CA ARG A 43 -4.56 2.84 -1.66
C ARG A 43 -3.40 2.98 -2.63
N LEU A 44 -2.80 4.16 -2.70
CA LEU A 44 -1.56 4.39 -3.43
C LEU A 44 -0.38 4.11 -2.51
N ARG A 45 0.59 3.33 -3.00
CA ARG A 45 1.85 3.01 -2.31
C ARG A 45 2.99 3.45 -3.21
N LEU A 46 3.96 4.18 -2.66
CA LEU A 46 5.26 4.37 -3.33
C LEU A 46 6.28 3.50 -2.62
N ILE A 47 6.89 2.57 -3.35
CA ILE A 47 7.81 1.57 -2.82
C ILE A 47 9.20 1.86 -3.37
N LYS A 48 10.19 2.00 -2.48
CA LYS A 48 11.60 2.14 -2.82
C LYS A 48 12.30 0.77 -2.77
N ARG A 49 13.02 0.42 -3.83
CA ARG A 49 13.93 -0.75 -3.88
C ARG A 49 15.26 -0.32 -4.47
N GLY A 50 16.33 -0.35 -3.67
CA GLY A 50 17.62 0.22 -4.06
C GLY A 50 17.49 1.73 -4.34
N SER A 51 17.86 2.14 -5.55
CA SER A 51 17.73 3.52 -6.06
C SER A 51 16.47 3.76 -6.91
N SER A 52 15.56 2.78 -7.01
CA SER A 52 14.36 2.83 -7.85
C SER A 52 13.09 3.00 -7.01
N LEU A 53 12.08 3.66 -7.60
CA LEU A 53 10.75 3.87 -7.02
C LEU A 53 9.66 3.21 -7.90
N PHE A 54 8.68 2.60 -7.25
CA PHE A 54 7.56 1.87 -7.87
C PHE A 54 6.23 2.35 -7.26
N MET A 55 5.19 2.47 -8.09
CA MET A 55 3.81 2.74 -7.68
C MET A 55 2.91 1.55 -7.96
#